data_AF-A0A521YSN2-F1
#
_entry.id   AF-A0A521YSN2-F1
#
_cell.length_a   1.000
_cell.length_b   1.000
_cell.length_c   1.000
_cell.angle_alpha   90.00
_cell.angle_beta   90.00
_cell.angle_gamma   90.00
#
_symmetry.space_group_name_H-M   'P 1'
#
loop_
_entity.id
_entity.type
_entity.pdbx_description
1 polymer ?
#
loop_
_entity_poly.entity_id
_entity_poly.type
_entity_poly.pdbx_seq_one_letter_code
_entity_poly.pdbx_strand_id
1 'polypeptide(L)'
;MKEKKERVRDLVEPIESVTIMESEKPFDPEFDEITKLEHFEIYNRWARKNKVPVKAPTEDFYPKYKVKFQRFDQPDNVLKIRVRKKEIDWQGQLKPGKTYNLCLPVIQYLNSLCEPIFAEVKVTDGSETKTETKQVGERSRFSCQAMEFMGVAV
;
A
#
# COMPACT_ATOMS: atom_id res chain seq x y z
N MET A 1 38.16 50.03 52.64
CA MET A 1 38.66 49.07 51.64
C MET A 1 37.47 48.61 50.82
N LYS A 2 37.43 48.99 49.53
CA LYS A 2 36.46 48.57 48.52
C LYS A 2 37.18 47.61 47.55
N GLU A 3 36.40 46.95 46.69
CA GLU A 3 36.80 46.00 45.62
C GLU A 3 36.90 44.54 46.12
N LYS A 4 36.37 43.52 45.45
CA LYS A 4 36.18 43.32 44.01
C LYS A 4 34.84 42.66 43.67
N LYS A 5 34.22 43.18 42.61
CA LYS A 5 33.21 42.52 41.78
C LYS A 5 33.86 41.38 41.01
N GLU A 6 33.23 40.22 40.97
CA GLU A 6 33.47 39.23 39.93
C GLU A 6 32.11 38.63 39.54
N ARG A 7 31.54 39.16 38.45
CA ARG A 7 30.34 38.61 37.80
C ARG A 7 30.83 37.71 36.68
N VAL A 8 30.86 36.40 36.93
CA VAL A 8 30.93 35.40 35.88
C VAL A 8 29.52 35.26 35.31
N ARG A 9 29.30 35.87 34.14
CA ARG A 9 28.12 35.59 33.30
C ARG A 9 28.61 34.65 32.22
N ASP A 10 28.47 33.35 32.49
CA ASP A 10 28.75 32.33 31.50
C ASP A 10 27.74 32.39 30.37
N LEU A 11 28.29 32.19 29.18
CA LEU A 11 27.71 32.35 27.88
C LEU A 11 26.62 31.31 27.67
N VAL A 12 25.39 31.78 27.48
CA VAL A 12 24.32 30.96 26.89
C VAL A 12 24.46 31.10 25.38
N GLU A 13 24.92 30.05 24.71
CA GLU A 13 24.81 29.91 23.27
C GLU A 13 23.53 29.12 22.95
N PRO A 14 22.51 29.70 22.31
CA PRO A 14 21.47 28.93 21.68
C PRO A 14 21.85 28.72 20.21
N ILE A 15 22.33 27.54 19.86
CA ILE A 15 22.41 27.11 18.46
C ILE A 15 21.08 26.43 18.11
N GLU A 16 20.04 27.24 17.89
CA GLU A 16 18.87 26.79 17.15
C GLU A 16 19.19 26.87 15.66
N SER A 17 19.64 25.76 15.09
CA SER A 17 19.69 25.60 13.64
C SER A 17 18.26 25.44 13.12
N VAL A 18 17.60 26.57 12.90
CA VAL A 18 16.34 26.63 12.15
C VAL A 18 16.64 26.17 10.73
N THR A 19 16.39 24.89 10.47
CA THR A 19 16.38 24.32 9.12
C THR A 19 15.20 24.95 8.41
N ILE A 20 15.47 25.99 7.61
CA ILE A 20 14.50 26.62 6.73
C ILE A 20 14.10 25.53 5.73
N MET A 21 12.96 24.87 5.98
CA MET A 21 12.32 24.03 4.97
C MET A 21 11.94 24.97 3.84
N GLU A 22 12.67 24.88 2.73
CA GLU A 22 12.28 25.50 1.47
C GLU A 22 10.82 25.14 1.23
N SER A 23 9.97 26.16 1.21
CA SER A 23 8.56 25.99 0.90
C SER A 23 8.49 25.61 -0.57
N GLU A 24 8.46 24.31 -0.84
CA GLU A 24 8.14 23.78 -2.16
C GLU A 24 6.86 24.48 -2.62
N LYS A 25 6.90 25.05 -3.82
CA LYS A 25 5.75 25.73 -4.40
C LYS A 25 4.54 24.79 -4.36
N PRO A 26 3.34 25.29 -4.02
CA PRO A 26 2.14 24.46 -4.01
C PRO A 26 1.92 23.89 -5.41
N PHE A 27 1.73 22.56 -5.50
CA PHE A 27 1.47 21.85 -6.75
C PHE A 27 0.22 22.38 -7.45
N ASP A 28 0.38 22.82 -8.71
CA ASP A 28 -0.72 23.26 -9.56
C ASP A 28 -1.20 22.10 -10.46
N PRO A 29 -2.40 21.53 -10.21
CA PRO A 29 -2.89 20.38 -10.95
C PRO A 29 -3.20 20.65 -12.44
N GLU A 30 -3.21 21.91 -12.89
CA GLU A 30 -3.46 22.26 -14.29
C GLU A 30 -2.18 22.24 -15.15
N PHE A 31 -1.03 22.63 -14.57
CA PHE A 31 0.23 22.82 -15.31
C PHE A 31 1.36 21.88 -14.87
N ASP A 32 1.37 21.44 -13.61
CA ASP A 32 2.47 20.67 -13.07
C ASP A 32 2.34 19.16 -13.36
N GLU A 33 3.48 18.51 -13.58
CA GLU A 33 3.55 17.06 -13.74
C GLU A 33 3.43 16.33 -12.39
N ILE A 34 2.75 15.17 -12.40
CA ILE A 34 2.53 14.35 -11.22
C ILE A 34 3.80 13.55 -10.92
N THR A 35 4.61 14.06 -9.99
CA THR A 35 5.88 13.43 -9.58
C THR A 35 5.78 12.72 -8.22
N LYS A 36 4.87 13.13 -7.34
CA LYS A 36 4.67 12.56 -6.00
C LYS A 36 3.30 11.89 -5.87
N LEU A 37 3.16 10.92 -4.96
CA LEU A 37 1.86 10.29 -4.68
C LEU A 37 0.80 11.31 -4.24
N GLU A 38 1.21 12.31 -3.46
CA GLU A 38 0.31 13.33 -2.91
C GLU A 38 -0.34 14.19 -4.02
N HIS A 39 0.36 14.37 -5.14
CA HIS A 39 -0.13 15.13 -6.29
C HIS A 39 -1.38 14.45 -6.91
N PHE A 40 -1.50 13.12 -6.83
CA PHE A 40 -2.69 12.42 -7.33
C PHE A 40 -3.96 12.80 -6.55
N GLU A 41 -3.87 13.05 -5.25
CA GLU A 41 -5.04 13.43 -4.46
C GLU A 41 -5.51 14.85 -4.79
N ILE A 42 -4.55 15.77 -4.94
CA ILE A 42 -4.79 17.16 -5.33
C ILE A 42 -5.37 17.22 -6.74
N TYR A 43 -4.72 16.54 -7.70
CA TYR A 43 -5.19 16.43 -9.08
C TYR A 43 -6.59 15.83 -9.15
N ASN A 44 -6.86 14.72 -8.45
CA ASN A 44 -8.16 14.07 -8.51
C ASN A 44 -9.29 14.91 -7.89
N ARG A 45 -8.97 15.76 -6.91
CA ARG A 45 -9.93 16.73 -6.35
C ARG A 45 -10.25 17.84 -7.37
N TRP A 46 -9.25 18.36 -8.07
CA TRP A 46 -9.41 19.34 -9.14
C TRP A 46 -10.14 18.75 -10.36
N ALA A 47 -9.75 17.56 -10.79
CA ALA A 47 -10.31 16.87 -11.96
C ALA A 47 -11.82 16.61 -11.80
N ARG A 48 -12.26 16.19 -10.59
CA ARG A 48 -13.69 16.02 -10.29
C ARG A 48 -14.49 17.31 -10.40
N LYS A 49 -13.91 18.46 -10.00
CA LYS A 49 -14.57 19.78 -10.12
C LYS A 49 -14.67 20.21 -11.58
N ASN A 50 -13.63 19.94 -12.38
CA ASN A 50 -13.54 20.34 -13.78
C ASN A 50 -14.07 19.28 -14.76
N LYS A 51 -14.66 18.17 -14.27
CA LYS A 51 -15.16 17.03 -15.06
C LYS A 51 -14.10 16.39 -15.98
N VAL A 52 -12.84 16.45 -15.56
CA VAL A 52 -11.70 15.79 -16.22
C VAL A 52 -11.52 14.37 -15.65
N PRO A 53 -11.02 13.39 -16.43
CA PRO A 53 -10.76 12.05 -15.94
C PRO A 53 -9.78 12.01 -14.75
N VAL A 54 -10.13 11.23 -13.73
CA VAL A 54 -9.31 10.93 -12.56
C VAL A 54 -8.13 10.04 -12.98
N LYS A 55 -6.95 10.31 -12.43
CA LYS A 55 -5.74 9.49 -12.64
C LYS A 55 -5.45 8.66 -11.39
N ALA A 56 -4.93 7.45 -11.60
CA ALA A 56 -4.46 6.58 -10.53
C ALA A 56 -2.93 6.43 -10.62
N PRO A 57 -2.23 6.25 -9.49
CA PRO A 57 -0.80 6.00 -9.51
C PRO A 57 -0.47 4.68 -10.23
N THR A 58 0.62 4.67 -10.97
CA THR A 58 1.21 3.46 -11.57
C THR A 58 2.20 2.80 -10.61
N GLU A 59 2.73 1.62 -10.98
CA GLU A 59 3.68 0.87 -10.14
C GLU A 59 4.99 1.60 -9.84
N ASP A 60 5.36 2.59 -10.65
CA ASP A 60 6.64 3.30 -10.55
C ASP A 60 6.73 4.22 -9.34
N PHE A 61 5.57 4.67 -8.84
CA PHE A 61 5.49 5.51 -7.65
C PHE A 61 5.69 4.71 -6.35
N TYR A 62 5.69 3.38 -6.41
CA TYR A 62 5.75 2.53 -5.23
C TYR A 62 7.08 1.78 -5.11
N PRO A 63 7.60 1.62 -3.89
CA PRO A 63 8.71 0.70 -3.65
C PRO A 63 8.35 -0.73 -4.08
N LYS A 64 9.30 -1.42 -4.73
CA LYS A 64 9.11 -2.79 -5.21
C LYS A 64 9.70 -3.77 -4.19
N TYR A 65 8.97 -4.86 -3.94
CA TYR A 65 9.36 -5.94 -3.06
C TYR A 65 9.54 -7.21 -3.87
N LYS A 66 10.59 -7.96 -3.55
CA LYS A 66 10.82 -9.27 -4.13
C LYS A 66 9.95 -10.29 -3.41
N VAL A 67 8.99 -10.86 -4.13
CA VAL A 67 7.94 -11.70 -3.58
C VAL A 67 7.90 -13.04 -4.31
N LYS A 68 7.83 -14.14 -3.55
CA LYS A 68 7.49 -15.45 -4.11
C LYS A 68 5.97 -15.58 -4.16
N PHE A 69 5.42 -15.72 -5.37
CA PHE A 69 3.98 -15.86 -5.58
C PHE A 69 3.59 -17.34 -5.60
N GLN A 70 2.59 -17.72 -4.81
CA GLN A 70 2.03 -19.07 -4.77
C GLN A 70 0.49 -19.04 -4.90
N ARG A 71 -0.05 -19.99 -5.65
CA ARG A 71 -1.48 -20.32 -5.70
C ARG A 71 -1.76 -21.62 -4.98
N PHE A 72 -2.86 -21.65 -4.23
CA PHE A 72 -3.32 -22.87 -3.56
C PHE A 72 -4.48 -23.55 -4.29
N ASP A 73 -5.28 -22.80 -5.05
CA ASP A 73 -6.44 -23.30 -5.78
C ASP A 73 -6.06 -24.02 -7.09
N GLN A 74 -5.16 -23.42 -7.87
CA GLN A 74 -4.66 -23.97 -9.14
C GLN A 74 -3.15 -23.69 -9.25
N PRO A 75 -2.30 -24.60 -8.76
CA PRO A 75 -0.86 -24.36 -8.65
C PRO A 75 -0.15 -24.20 -10.00
N ASP A 76 -0.71 -24.72 -11.09
CA ASP A 76 -0.07 -24.67 -12.41
C ASP A 76 -0.55 -23.51 -13.30
N ASN A 77 -1.68 -22.89 -12.94
CA ASN A 77 -2.35 -21.96 -13.84
C ASN A 77 -1.85 -20.51 -13.67
N VAL A 78 -1.53 -19.85 -14.78
CA VAL A 78 -1.07 -18.46 -14.81
C VAL A 78 -2.24 -17.54 -14.44
N LEU A 79 -1.98 -16.63 -13.50
CA LEU A 79 -2.94 -15.65 -13.05
C LEU A 79 -2.73 -14.33 -13.80
N LYS A 80 -3.70 -13.96 -14.66
CA LYS A 80 -3.75 -12.65 -15.30
C LYS A 80 -4.52 -11.70 -14.38
N ILE A 81 -3.90 -10.61 -13.97
CA ILE A 81 -4.44 -9.70 -12.95
C ILE A 81 -4.47 -8.30 -13.53
N ARG A 82 -5.59 -7.63 -13.28
CA ARG A 82 -5.73 -6.19 -13.48
C ARG A 82 -6.30 -5.59 -12.20
N VAL A 83 -5.49 -4.85 -11.47
CA VAL A 83 -5.87 -4.14 -10.26
C VAL A 83 -6.15 -2.70 -10.65
N ARG A 84 -7.41 -2.27 -10.52
CA ARG A 84 -7.79 -0.87 -10.73
C ARG A 84 -8.45 -0.34 -9.46
N LYS A 85 -7.64 0.26 -8.59
CA LYS A 85 -8.07 0.89 -7.33
C LYS A 85 -7.69 2.37 -7.34
N LYS A 86 -8.21 3.14 -6.38
CA LYS A 86 -7.79 4.54 -6.17
C LYS A 86 -6.28 4.64 -5.93
N GLU A 87 -5.73 3.64 -5.25
CA GLU A 87 -4.32 3.57 -4.86
C GLU A 87 -3.42 3.15 -6.02
N ILE A 88 -3.85 2.22 -6.88
CA ILE A 88 -2.99 1.75 -7.96
C ILE A 88 -3.79 1.27 -9.17
N ASP A 89 -3.29 1.60 -10.37
CA ASP A 89 -3.65 0.93 -11.62
C ASP A 89 -2.46 0.05 -12.04
N TRP A 90 -2.66 -1.27 -11.97
CA TRP A 90 -1.63 -2.26 -12.26
C TRP A 90 -2.19 -3.41 -13.10
N GLN A 91 -1.41 -3.87 -14.06
CA GLN A 91 -1.75 -5.03 -14.88
C GLN A 91 -0.52 -5.94 -15.04
N GLY A 92 -0.71 -7.24 -14.83
CA GLY A 92 0.38 -8.19 -14.95
C GLY A 92 -0.07 -9.64 -15.03
N GLN A 93 0.91 -10.53 -15.22
CA GLN A 93 0.69 -11.98 -15.29
C GLN A 93 1.65 -12.68 -14.34
N LEU A 94 1.10 -13.44 -13.38
CA LEU A 94 1.87 -14.14 -12.36
C LEU A 94 1.74 -15.65 -12.54
N LYS A 95 2.88 -16.34 -12.66
CA LYS A 95 2.95 -17.79 -12.64
C LYS A 95 3.29 -18.26 -11.22
N PRO A 96 2.54 -19.20 -10.63
CA PRO A 96 2.85 -19.71 -9.30
C PRO A 96 4.25 -20.32 -9.20
N GLY A 97 4.84 -20.24 -8.00
CA GLY A 97 6.18 -20.74 -7.69
C GLY A 97 7.33 -19.82 -8.13
N LYS A 98 7.05 -18.75 -8.89
CA LYS A 98 8.07 -17.78 -9.33
C LYS A 98 8.18 -16.58 -8.41
N THR A 99 9.34 -15.94 -8.49
CA THR A 99 9.64 -14.68 -7.79
C THR A 99 9.37 -13.49 -8.70
N TYR A 100 8.75 -12.45 -8.16
CA TYR A 100 8.39 -11.22 -8.86
C TYR A 100 8.75 -10.00 -8.02
N ASN A 101 8.94 -8.86 -8.68
CA ASN A 101 9.10 -7.56 -8.03
C ASN A 101 7.75 -6.85 -8.07
N LEU A 102 7.03 -6.85 -6.96
CA LEU A 102 5.68 -6.30 -6.87
C LEU A 102 5.64 -5.16 -5.86
N CYS A 103 4.80 -4.16 -6.11
CA CYS A 103 4.56 -3.08 -5.15
C CYS A 103 3.62 -3.52 -4.02
N LEU A 104 3.73 -2.85 -2.87
CA LEU A 104 2.96 -3.19 -1.66
C LEU A 104 1.43 -3.22 -1.89
N PRO A 105 0.81 -2.26 -2.61
CA PRO A 105 -0.64 -2.30 -2.83
C PRO A 105 -1.11 -3.53 -3.61
N VAL A 106 -0.31 -4.00 -4.57
CA VAL A 106 -0.61 -5.23 -5.33
C VAL A 106 -0.48 -6.45 -4.43
N ILE A 107 0.55 -6.52 -3.59
CA ILE A 107 0.75 -7.62 -2.64
C ILE A 107 -0.42 -7.70 -1.65
N GLN A 108 -0.82 -6.56 -1.07
CA GLN A 108 -1.97 -6.50 -0.16
C GLN A 108 -3.26 -6.91 -0.86
N TYR A 109 -3.47 -6.46 -2.10
CA TYR A 109 -4.61 -6.89 -2.90
C TYR A 109 -4.62 -8.41 -3.10
N LEU A 110 -3.50 -9.01 -3.50
CA LEU A 110 -3.42 -10.46 -3.72
C LEU A 110 -3.65 -11.26 -2.44
N ASN A 111 -3.08 -10.82 -1.31
CA ASN A 111 -3.30 -11.46 -0.02
C ASN A 111 -4.74 -11.29 0.51
N SER A 112 -5.47 -10.25 0.07
CA SER A 112 -6.88 -10.05 0.43
C SER A 112 -7.84 -11.00 -0.30
N LEU A 113 -7.39 -11.68 -1.35
CA LEU A 113 -8.23 -12.61 -2.10
C LEU A 113 -8.25 -13.97 -1.38
N CYS A 114 -9.41 -14.31 -0.82
CA CYS A 114 -9.68 -15.58 -0.15
C CYS A 114 -10.73 -16.40 -0.92
N GLU A 115 -10.73 -17.70 -0.69
CA GLU A 115 -11.77 -18.62 -1.14
C GLU A 115 -12.58 -19.11 0.07
N PRO A 116 -13.92 -19.06 0.01
CA PRO A 116 -14.76 -19.62 1.05
C PRO A 116 -14.61 -21.15 1.09
N ILE A 117 -14.63 -21.70 2.31
CA ILE A 117 -14.70 -23.15 2.55
C ILE A 117 -16.14 -23.49 2.93
N PHE A 118 -16.75 -24.38 2.16
CA PHE A 118 -18.08 -24.92 2.45
C PHE A 118 -17.96 -26.34 3.03
N ALA A 119 -18.76 -26.65 4.04
CA ALA A 119 -18.85 -27.99 4.61
C ALA A 119 -20.30 -28.33 4.98
N GLU A 120 -20.60 -29.63 5.04
CA GLU A 120 -21.88 -30.13 5.52
C GLU A 120 -21.92 -30.05 7.05
N VAL A 121 -22.84 -29.26 7.56
CA VAL A 121 -23.07 -29.08 9.00
C VAL A 121 -24.39 -29.73 9.35
N LYS A 122 -24.38 -30.59 10.37
CA LYS A 122 -25.60 -31.15 10.95
C LYS A 122 -26.25 -30.08 11.83
N VAL A 123 -27.44 -29.65 11.46
CA VAL A 123 -28.26 -28.69 12.21
C VAL A 123 -29.41 -29.45 12.82
N THR A 124 -29.59 -29.31 14.13
CA THR A 124 -30.69 -29.94 14.86
C THR A 124 -31.82 -28.92 15.00
N ASP A 125 -32.90 -29.10 14.25
CA ASP A 125 -34.13 -28.32 14.41
C ASP A 125 -35.13 -29.16 15.21
N GLY A 126 -35.12 -28.99 16.53
CA GLY A 126 -35.95 -29.76 17.44
C GLY A 126 -35.51 -31.22 17.55
N SER A 127 -36.28 -32.17 16.99
CA SER A 127 -36.00 -33.62 17.06
C SER A 127 -35.40 -34.20 15.77
N GLU A 128 -35.37 -33.43 14.68
CA GLU A 128 -34.81 -33.87 13.40
C GLU A 128 -33.40 -33.29 13.19
N THR A 129 -32.47 -34.15 12.77
CA THR A 129 -31.13 -33.72 12.34
C THR A 129 -31.13 -33.56 10.83
N LYS A 130 -30.98 -32.33 10.34
CA LYS A 130 -30.85 -32.01 8.91
C LYS A 130 -29.41 -31.68 8.58
N THR A 131 -28.95 -32.08 7.41
CA THR A 131 -27.63 -31.71 6.89
C THR A 131 -27.79 -30.51 5.96
N GLU A 132 -27.13 -29.40 6.28
CA GLU A 132 -27.09 -28.20 5.45
C GLU A 132 -25.65 -27.89 5.07
N THR A 133 -25.41 -27.48 3.83
CA THR A 133 -24.10 -26.95 3.43
C THR A 133 -23.97 -25.51 3.92
N LYS A 134 -23.01 -25.24 4.81
CA LYS A 134 -22.72 -23.89 5.31
C LYS A 134 -21.28 -23.49 5.00
N GLN A 135 -21.04 -22.20 4.83
CA GLN A 135 -19.69 -21.67 4.81
C GLN A 135 -19.12 -21.79 6.23
N VAL A 136 -18.05 -22.55 6.38
CA VAL A 136 -17.41 -22.84 7.68
C VAL A 136 -16.09 -22.09 7.88
N GLY A 137 -15.58 -21.44 6.83
CA GLY A 137 -14.38 -20.64 6.93
C GLY A 137 -13.96 -20.03 5.60
N GLU A 138 -12.76 -19.49 5.58
CA GLU A 138 -12.11 -18.94 4.39
C GLU A 138 -10.64 -19.38 4.39
N ARG A 139 -10.11 -19.72 3.22
CA ARG A 139 -8.67 -19.93 3.01
C ARG A 139 -8.11 -18.86 2.11
N SER A 140 -6.88 -18.42 2.36
CA SER A 140 -6.18 -17.56 1.41
C SER A 140 -6.05 -18.27 0.06
N ARG A 141 -6.41 -17.57 -1.02
CA ARG A 141 -6.31 -18.12 -2.37
C ARG A 141 -4.88 -18.08 -2.90
N PHE A 142 -4.18 -17.02 -2.51
CA PHE A 142 -2.81 -16.73 -2.90
C PHE A 142 -1.95 -16.53 -1.65
N SER A 143 -0.65 -16.77 -1.81
CA SER A 143 0.35 -16.37 -0.83
C SER A 143 1.43 -15.58 -1.54
N CYS A 144 1.63 -14.36 -1.09
CA CYS A 144 2.74 -13.49 -1.48
C CYS A 144 3.72 -13.41 -0.31
N GLN A 145 4.75 -14.26 -0.31
CA GLN A 145 5.82 -14.19 0.70
C GLN A 145 6.85 -13.14 0.28
N ALA A 146 6.87 -12.01 0.98
CA ALA A 146 7.89 -10.98 0.81
C ALA A 146 9.23 -11.52 1.30
N MET A 147 10.23 -11.55 0.41
CA MET A 147 11.58 -12.02 0.72
C MET A 147 12.51 -10.86 1.01
N GLU A 148 12.43 -9.78 0.23
CA GLU A 148 13.41 -8.69 0.30
C GLU A 148 12.80 -7.37 -0.18
N PHE A 149 13.15 -6.27 0.50
CA PHE A 149 12.81 -4.91 0.08
C PHE A 149 13.84 -4.42 -0.93
N MET A 150 13.42 -4.07 -2.15
CA MET A 150 14.36 -3.65 -3.21
C MET A 150 14.49 -2.12 -3.33
N GLY A 151 13.89 -1.35 -2.42
CA GLY A 151 13.93 0.11 -2.48
C GLY A 151 13.07 0.71 -3.60
N VAL A 152 13.15 2.04 -3.75
CA VAL A 152 12.58 2.78 -4.86
C VAL A 152 13.66 2.88 -5.94
N ALA A 153 13.34 2.50 -7.18
CA ALA A 153 14.17 2.86 -8.32
C ALA A 153 13.95 4.36 -8.57
N VAL A 154 14.84 5.19 -8.03
CA VAL A 154 14.91 6.62 -8.36
C VAL A 154 15.51 6.77 -9.75
#